data_AF-A0A4Y2DYR5-F1
#
_entry.id   AF-A0A4Y2DYR5-F1
#
_cell.length_a   1.000
_cell.length_b   1.000
_cell.length_c   1.000
_cell.angle_alpha   90.00
_cell.angle_beta   90.00
_cell.angle_gamma   90.00
#
_symmetry.space_group_name_H-M   'P 1'
#
loop_
_entity.id
_entity.type
_entity.pdbx_description
1 polymer ?
#
loop_
_entity_poly.entity_id
_entity_poly.type
_entity_poly.pdbx_seq_one_letter_code
_entity_poly.pdbx_strand_id
1 'polypeptide(L)'
;MNHSCKSGSKHLLERNQKLEVFIRRPEKGGESCNFSQRFMSHPEYLLLSMLAEERRHIRELGVRRIIKERGSSSTVERRRFVIPKLNFKANQYIDMIDWLKCDVTEPLITADLTVEELKSIAENGSTKDL
;
A
#
# COMPACT_ATOMS: atom_id res chain seq x y z
N MET A 1 -12.51 17.76 -19.89
CA MET A 1 -11.79 16.77 -19.06
C MET A 1 -12.54 16.65 -17.75
N ASN A 2 -13.38 15.62 -17.60
CA ASN A 2 -14.26 15.46 -16.44
C ASN A 2 -13.58 14.55 -15.42
N HIS A 3 -12.84 15.13 -14.49
CA HIS A 3 -12.30 14.42 -13.33
C HIS A 3 -13.40 14.24 -12.29
N SER A 4 -14.25 13.24 -12.50
CA SER A 4 -15.29 12.87 -11.52
C SER A 4 -14.69 11.94 -10.48
N CYS A 5 -14.67 12.37 -9.20
CA CYS A 5 -14.28 11.54 -8.06
C CYS A 5 -15.12 10.26 -7.91
N LYS A 6 -16.22 10.11 -8.66
CA LYS A 6 -17.07 8.91 -8.67
C LYS A 6 -16.35 7.64 -9.17
N SER A 7 -15.22 7.78 -9.86
CA SER A 7 -14.43 6.64 -10.36
C SER A 7 -13.14 6.42 -9.57
N GLY A 8 -13.00 7.05 -8.39
CA GLY A 8 -11.77 7.02 -7.57
C GLY A 8 -11.27 5.60 -7.30
N SER A 9 -12.17 4.70 -6.90
CA SER A 9 -11.85 3.29 -6.60
C SER A 9 -11.36 2.53 -7.83
N LYS A 10 -11.96 2.77 -9.01
CA LYS A 10 -11.50 2.17 -10.29
C LYS A 10 -10.12 2.69 -10.69
N HIS A 11 -9.87 3.98 -10.49
CA HIS A 11 -8.57 4.58 -10.78
C HIS A 11 -7.49 4.07 -9.83
N LEU A 12 -7.82 3.83 -8.55
CA LEU A 12 -6.89 3.23 -7.58
C LEU A 12 -6.54 1.79 -7.95
N LEU A 13 -7.53 0.99 -8.38
CA LEU A 13 -7.31 -0.39 -8.82
C LEU A 13 -6.49 -0.48 -10.12
N GLU A 14 -6.85 0.29 -11.15
CA GLU A 14 -6.05 0.37 -12.39
C GLU A 14 -4.63 0.92 -12.12
N ARG A 15 -4.50 1.82 -11.14
CA ARG A 15 -3.22 2.36 -10.68
C ARG A 15 -2.41 1.33 -9.89
N ASN A 16 -3.04 0.44 -9.11
CA ASN A 16 -2.39 -0.68 -8.42
C ASN A 16 -1.83 -1.70 -9.41
N GLN A 17 -2.56 -2.03 -10.47
CA GLN A 17 -2.04 -2.90 -11.54
C GLN A 17 -0.84 -2.27 -12.26
N LYS A 18 -0.89 -0.95 -12.50
CA LYS A 18 0.23 -0.18 -13.08
C LYS A 18 1.36 0.07 -12.07
N LEU A 19 1.11 -0.12 -10.77
CA LEU A 19 2.07 0.16 -9.70
C LEU A 19 3.29 -0.74 -9.81
N GLU A 20 3.10 -2.06 -10.00
CA GLU A 20 4.24 -2.97 -10.10
C GLU A 20 5.14 -2.60 -11.29
N VAL A 21 4.51 -2.37 -12.44
CA VAL A 21 5.20 -2.01 -13.69
C VAL A 21 5.92 -0.68 -13.52
N PHE A 22 5.28 0.28 -12.86
CA PHE A 22 5.87 1.59 -12.62
C PHE A 22 7.04 1.54 -11.66
N ILE A 23 6.92 0.86 -10.52
CA ILE A 23 8.01 0.74 -9.53
C ILE A 23 9.19 -0.04 -10.13
N ARG A 24 8.95 -1.07 -10.95
CA ARG A 24 10.01 -1.86 -11.59
C ARG A 24 10.70 -1.18 -12.77
N ARG A 25 10.18 -0.09 -13.33
CA ARG A 25 10.81 0.59 -14.48
C ARG A 25 12.11 1.27 -14.03
N PRO A 26 13.30 0.81 -14.45
CA PRO A 26 14.52 1.56 -14.13
C PRO A 26 14.51 2.91 -14.85
N GLU A 27 15.08 3.94 -14.24
CA GLU A 27 15.40 5.17 -14.98
C GLU A 27 16.50 4.88 -16.01
N LYS A 28 16.59 5.72 -17.05
CA LYS A 28 17.69 5.66 -18.02
C LYS A 28 19.00 5.98 -17.30
N GLY A 29 19.69 4.96 -16.79
CA GLY A 29 21.00 5.11 -16.13
C GLY A 29 21.33 4.16 -14.98
N GLY A 30 20.43 3.30 -14.49
CA GLY A 30 20.80 2.28 -13.50
C GLY A 30 19.67 1.84 -12.57
N GLU A 31 20.01 0.94 -11.62
CA GLU A 31 19.13 0.32 -10.60
C GLU A 31 18.50 1.29 -9.57
N SER A 32 18.61 2.61 -9.80
CA SER A 32 18.08 3.62 -8.90
C SER A 32 16.59 3.88 -9.15
N CYS A 33 15.81 3.90 -8.07
CA CYS A 33 14.41 4.33 -8.13
C CYS A 33 14.31 5.87 -8.14
N ASN A 34 13.36 6.39 -8.89
CA ASN A 34 13.08 7.82 -8.90
C ASN A 34 12.16 8.26 -7.77
N PHE A 35 12.00 9.57 -7.58
CA PHE A 35 11.21 10.12 -6.47
C PHE A 35 9.77 9.57 -6.45
N SER A 36 9.13 9.45 -7.60
CA SER A 36 7.75 8.94 -7.71
C SER A 36 7.66 7.46 -7.33
N GLN A 37 8.59 6.64 -7.79
CA GLN A 37 8.67 5.21 -7.43
C GLN A 37 8.96 5.04 -5.95
N ARG A 38 9.85 5.88 -5.41
CA ARG A 38 10.22 5.92 -4.00
C ARG A 38 9.03 6.25 -3.10
N PHE A 39 8.22 7.23 -3.49
CA PHE A 39 6.95 7.54 -2.82
C PHE A 39 5.95 6.40 -2.91
N MET A 40 5.79 5.81 -4.10
CA MET A 40 4.87 4.69 -4.35
C MET A 40 5.30 3.38 -3.67
N SER A 41 6.57 3.26 -3.31
CA SER A 41 7.12 2.12 -2.59
C SER A 41 7.05 2.29 -1.08
N HIS A 42 6.50 3.39 -0.58
CA HIS A 42 6.35 3.62 0.84
C HIS A 42 5.43 2.55 1.45
N PRO A 43 5.78 1.96 2.61
CA PRO A 43 5.00 0.85 3.20
C PRO A 43 3.52 1.18 3.38
N GLU A 44 3.21 2.40 3.85
CA GLU A 44 1.81 2.85 3.97
C GLU A 44 1.07 2.83 2.64
N TYR A 45 1.72 3.25 1.55
CA TYR A 45 1.10 3.24 0.22
C TYR A 45 0.85 1.80 -0.25
N LEU A 46 1.83 0.91 -0.04
CA LEU A 46 1.69 -0.50 -0.38
C LEU A 46 0.56 -1.17 0.44
N LEU A 47 0.38 -0.81 1.71
CA LEU A 47 -0.74 -1.30 2.53
C LEU A 47 -2.10 -0.83 1.98
N LEU A 48 -2.22 0.44 1.56
CA LEU A 48 -3.42 0.95 0.92
C LEU A 48 -3.70 0.24 -0.41
N SER A 49 -2.66 -0.02 -1.20
CA SER A 49 -2.77 -0.82 -2.42
C SER A 49 -3.25 -2.24 -2.15
N MET A 50 -2.78 -2.87 -1.06
CA MET A 50 -3.25 -4.20 -0.64
C MET A 50 -4.72 -4.20 -0.26
N LEU A 51 -5.23 -3.16 0.39
CA LEU A 51 -6.66 -3.06 0.74
C LEU A 51 -7.56 -2.92 -0.49
N ALA A 52 -7.09 -2.21 -1.50
CA ALA A 52 -7.82 -1.98 -2.75
C ALA A 52 -7.67 -3.12 -3.77
N GLU A 53 -6.98 -4.21 -3.43
CA GLU A 53 -6.69 -5.29 -4.35
C GLU A 53 -7.87 -6.26 -4.52
N GLU A 54 -8.07 -6.79 -5.73
CA GLU A 54 -9.16 -7.74 -6.03
C GLU A 54 -8.94 -9.12 -5.39
N ARG A 55 -7.67 -9.53 -5.28
CA ARG A 55 -7.28 -10.81 -4.70
C ARG A 55 -7.45 -10.77 -3.18
N ARG A 56 -8.43 -11.54 -2.68
CA ARG A 56 -8.77 -11.65 -1.26
C ARG A 56 -7.57 -11.90 -0.36
N HIS A 57 -6.69 -12.84 -0.72
CA HIS A 57 -5.50 -13.17 0.10
C HIS A 57 -4.54 -11.99 0.28
N ILE A 58 -4.48 -11.05 -0.68
CA ILE A 58 -3.66 -9.84 -0.56
C ILE A 58 -4.32 -8.81 0.35
N ARG A 59 -5.64 -8.64 0.25
CA ARG A 59 -6.37 -7.77 1.19
C ARG A 59 -6.25 -8.26 2.62
N GLU A 60 -6.43 -9.56 2.84
CA GLU A 60 -6.24 -10.18 4.16
C GLU A 60 -4.84 -9.93 4.71
N LEU A 61 -3.81 -10.06 3.86
CA LEU A 61 -2.44 -9.77 4.24
C LEU A 61 -2.24 -8.29 4.64
N GLY A 62 -2.80 -7.36 3.86
CA GLY A 62 -2.77 -5.92 4.17
C GLY A 62 -3.45 -5.60 5.50
N VAL A 63 -4.65 -6.13 5.72
CA VAL A 63 -5.42 -5.94 6.97
C VAL A 63 -4.68 -6.49 8.18
N ARG A 64 -4.10 -7.69 8.09
CA ARG A 64 -3.31 -8.28 9.18
C ARG A 64 -2.13 -7.40 9.57
N ARG A 65 -1.44 -6.82 8.58
CA ARG A 65 -0.32 -5.89 8.83
C ARG A 65 -0.79 -4.61 9.51
N ILE A 66 -1.86 -3.99 9.03
CA ILE A 66 -2.42 -2.77 9.63
C ILE A 66 -2.80 -2.99 11.10
N ILE A 67 -3.51 -4.09 11.40
CA ILE A 67 -3.91 -4.42 12.77
C ILE A 67 -2.68 -4.63 13.67
N LYS A 68 -1.64 -5.30 13.16
CA LYS A 68 -0.38 -5.51 13.89
C LYS A 68 0.31 -4.19 14.25
N GLU A 69 0.40 -3.26 13.29
CA GLU A 69 1.08 -1.97 13.52
C GLU A 69 0.25 -1.02 14.40
N ARG A 70 -1.08 -1.09 14.31
CA ARG A 70 -1.98 -0.34 15.22
C ARG A 70 -1.71 -0.68 16.69
N GLY A 71 -1.54 -1.97 17.01
CA GLY A 71 -1.23 -2.42 18.37
C GLY A 71 0.20 -2.11 18.84
N SER A 72 1.10 -1.76 17.91
CA SER A 72 2.52 -1.51 18.18
C SER A 72 2.87 -0.02 18.28
N SER A 73 1.95 0.86 17.89
CA SER A 73 2.12 2.31 17.93
C SER A 73 1.98 2.86 19.36
N SER A 74 3.07 2.87 20.13
CA SER A 74 3.18 3.78 21.27
C SER A 74 3.28 5.21 20.76
N THR A 75 2.21 5.99 20.94
CA THR A 75 2.20 7.48 20.92
C THR A 75 2.97 8.16 19.78
N VAL A 76 2.27 8.52 18.69
CA VAL A 76 2.50 9.66 17.77
C VAL A 76 3.95 10.20 17.68
N GLU A 77 4.96 9.35 17.65
CA GLU A 77 6.30 9.78 17.30
C GLU A 77 6.28 10.07 15.81
N ARG A 78 6.81 11.24 15.46
CA ARG A 78 6.94 11.78 14.10
C ARG A 78 7.12 10.65 13.07
N ARG A 79 6.09 10.39 12.25
CA ARG A 79 6.15 9.42 11.15
C ARG A 79 7.39 9.71 10.29
N ARG A 80 8.36 8.80 10.31
CA ARG A 80 9.58 8.95 9.52
C ARG A 80 9.32 8.42 8.11
N PHE A 81 9.52 9.26 7.11
CA PHE A 81 9.55 8.82 5.73
C PHE A 81 10.86 8.06 5.46
N VAL A 82 10.85 6.76 5.77
CA VAL A 82 11.98 5.86 5.51
C VAL A 82 11.71 5.13 4.20
N ILE A 83 12.72 5.10 3.35
CA ILE A 83 12.58 4.46 2.05
C ILE A 83 13.05 3.02 2.17
N PRO A 84 12.14 2.05 1.91
CA PRO A 84 12.51 0.66 1.97
C PRO A 84 13.49 0.32 0.86
N LYS A 85 14.38 -0.62 1.15
CA LYS A 85 15.21 -1.24 0.12
C LYS A 85 14.30 -2.08 -0.77
N LEU A 86 14.22 -1.71 -2.06
CA LEU A 86 13.38 -2.40 -3.03
C LEU A 86 14.08 -3.63 -3.60
N ASN A 87 13.34 -4.73 -3.66
CA ASN A 87 13.70 -5.94 -4.37
C ASN A 87 13.06 -5.93 -5.77
N PHE A 88 13.80 -5.44 -6.77
CA PHE A 88 13.33 -5.42 -8.16
C PHE A 88 13.16 -6.82 -8.77
N LYS A 89 13.74 -7.86 -8.16
CA LYS A 89 13.60 -9.26 -8.58
C LYS A 89 12.34 -9.94 -8.03
N ALA A 90 11.60 -9.28 -7.13
CA ALA A 90 10.35 -9.79 -6.60
C ALA A 90 9.35 -10.03 -7.73
N ASN A 91 8.57 -11.11 -7.66
CA ASN A 91 7.55 -11.42 -8.67
C ASN A 91 6.25 -10.63 -8.45
N GLN A 92 5.96 -10.20 -7.22
CA GLN A 92 4.80 -9.38 -6.87
C GLN A 92 5.22 -8.15 -6.09
N TYR A 93 4.43 -7.07 -6.16
CA TYR A 93 4.72 -5.83 -5.41
C TYR A 93 4.69 -6.02 -3.90
N ILE A 94 3.91 -7.01 -3.44
CA ILE A 94 3.81 -7.34 -2.02
C ILE A 94 5.15 -7.83 -1.43
N ASP A 95 6.05 -8.34 -2.28
CA ASP A 95 7.37 -8.86 -1.92
C ASP A 95 8.50 -7.91 -2.29
N MET A 96 8.18 -6.72 -2.81
CA MET A 96 9.17 -5.73 -3.24
C MET A 96 9.88 -5.06 -2.05
N ILE A 97 9.30 -5.11 -0.85
CA ILE A 97 9.93 -4.59 0.35
C ILE A 97 10.07 -5.68 1.40
N ASP A 98 11.14 -5.60 2.18
CA ASP A 98 11.32 -6.44 3.34
C ASP A 98 10.50 -5.88 4.51
N TRP A 99 9.29 -6.41 4.70
CA TRP A 99 8.36 -5.98 5.75
C TRP A 99 8.88 -6.21 7.18
N LEU A 100 9.91 -7.04 7.37
CA LEU A 100 10.53 -7.27 8.68
C LEU A 100 11.62 -6.25 8.99
N LYS A 101 12.29 -5.71 7.96
CA LYS A 101 13.37 -4.72 8.09
C LYS A 101 12.92 -3.28 7.84
N CYS A 102 11.68 -3.09 7.41
CA CYS A 102 11.13 -1.76 7.18
C CYS A 102 10.36 -1.28 8.40
N ASP A 103 10.55 -0.01 8.77
CA ASP A 103 9.64 0.68 9.68
C ASP A 103 8.28 0.83 8.97
N VAL A 104 7.27 0.11 9.45
CA VAL A 104 5.91 0.15 8.92
C VAL A 104 5.02 0.85 9.93
N THR A 105 4.30 1.86 9.49
CA THR A 105 3.31 2.59 10.28
C THR A 105 1.91 2.32 9.75
N GLU A 106 0.91 2.45 10.63
CA GLU A 106 -0.48 2.42 10.19
C GLU A 106 -0.77 3.62 9.27
N PRO A 107 -1.33 3.38 8.06
CA PRO A 107 -1.76 4.45 7.17
C PRO A 107 -2.78 5.36 7.86
N LEU A 108 -2.63 6.69 7.72
CA LEU A 108 -3.56 7.62 8.36
C LEU A 108 -5.02 7.40 7.95
N ILE A 109 -5.26 6.99 6.70
CA ILE A 109 -6.59 6.72 6.15
C ILE A 109 -7.28 5.55 6.87
N THR A 110 -6.52 4.61 7.43
CA THR A 110 -7.07 3.46 8.14
C THR A 110 -7.25 3.71 9.62
N ALA A 111 -6.67 4.79 10.17
CA ALA A 111 -6.70 5.10 11.60
C ALA A 111 -8.12 5.27 12.14
N ASP A 112 -9.03 5.82 11.32
CA ASP A 112 -10.44 6.03 11.68
C ASP A 112 -11.31 4.78 11.53
N LEU A 113 -10.80 3.73 10.87
CA LEU A 113 -11.54 2.47 10.65
C LEU A 113 -11.40 1.55 11.86
N THR A 114 -12.48 0.91 12.27
CA THR A 114 -12.47 -0.16 13.28
C THR A 114 -11.81 -1.43 12.74
N VAL A 115 -11.40 -2.34 13.65
CA VAL A 115 -10.83 -3.63 13.27
C VAL A 115 -11.84 -4.47 12.49
N GLU A 116 -13.12 -4.36 12.85
CA GLU A 116 -14.25 -5.03 12.21
C GLU A 116 -14.45 -4.51 10.78
N GLU A 117 -14.38 -3.20 10.57
CA GLU A 117 -14.44 -2.59 9.23
C GLU A 117 -13.25 -3.01 8.36
N LEU A 118 -12.05 -3.03 8.92
CA LEU A 118 -10.86 -3.52 8.21
C LEU A 118 -11.02 -4.99 7.79
N LYS A 119 -11.52 -5.85 8.69
CA LYS A 119 -11.81 -7.26 8.36
C LYS A 119 -12.88 -7.37 7.27
N SER A 120 -13.92 -6.53 7.31
CA SER A 120 -14.96 -6.48 6.27
C SER A 120 -14.38 -6.12 4.89
N ILE A 121 -13.42 -5.21 4.82
CA ILE A 121 -12.71 -4.85 3.57
C ILE A 121 -11.97 -6.07 3.00
N ALA A 122 -11.32 -6.88 3.85
CA ALA A 122 -10.66 -8.10 3.38
C ALA A 122 -11.66 -9.10 2.77
N GLU A 123 -12.78 -9.33 3.44
CA GLU A 123 -13.80 -10.30 3.02
C GLU A 123 -14.54 -9.86 1.74
N ASN A 124 -15.06 -8.64 1.72
CA ASN A 124 -16.02 -8.21 0.69
C ASN A 124 -15.35 -7.53 -0.52
N GLY A 125 -14.07 -7.17 -0.41
CA GLY A 125 -13.48 -6.19 -1.32
C GLY A 125 -14.13 -4.82 -1.13
N SER A 126 -13.68 -3.79 -1.87
CA SER A 126 -14.33 -2.47 -1.84
C SER A 126 -15.72 -2.58 -2.49
N THR A 127 -16.70 -3.08 -1.76
CA THR A 127 -18.13 -2.95 -2.04
C THR A 127 -18.73 -2.04 -0.98
N LYS A 128 -18.33 -0.76 -1.04
CA LYS A 128 -19.10 0.41 -0.63
C LYS A 128 -18.20 1.61 -0.88
N ASP A 129 -18.73 2.52 -1.67
CA ASP A 129 -18.11 3.73 -2.14
C ASP A 129 -17.45 4.49 -0.97
N LEU A 130 -16.13 4.68 -1.08
CA LEU A 130 -15.37 5.74 -0.39
C LEU A 130 -15.28 6.93 -1.35
#